data_AF-A0A1P8VEZ2-F1
#
_entry.id   AF-A0A1P8VEZ2-F1
#
_cell.length_a   1.000
_cell.length_b   1.000
_cell.length_c   1.000
_cell.angle_alpha   90.00
_cell.angle_beta   90.00
_cell.angle_gamma   90.00
#
_symmetry.space_group_name_H-M   'P 1'
#
loop_
_entity.id
_entity.type
_entity.pdbx_description
1 polymer ?
#
loop_
_entity_poly.entity_id
_entity_poly.type
_entity_poly.pdbx_seq_one_letter_code
_entity_poly.pdbx_strand_id
1 'polypeptide(L)'
;MAHNSELMVDPRSGFCRSNSIFYSKRRPLSLPQNEFIDVATFISSRPHQGKTAFIDAATGRRLTFTDVWRAVDSVSSCLSELGIRKGDVILLLTPNSIFFPIVCLSVLSLGAVITTTNPLNTPREIGKQIVDSKPVLVFTTQSLAPKLTGSNLPIVLMGEHSNYHAGAEVVGSLEEMMRREPSGKRVGERVNQEDTATLLYSSGTTGASKGVVSSHRNLIAMVQTIVSRFSSEDGEQTFICTVPMFHIYGLAAFAMGMLASGSTVVVLSRFEMDEMLSSISKYRATCPPLVPPILVALVHSADKIKAKYDLNSLRSTLSGGAPLSKEVIEGFAEKYPSVKILQGYGLTESTGIGASTDSLEESRRYGTAGLLSPSMDAKIVDPGSGKALTVNQTGELWLRGPTIMKGIISM
;
A
#
# COMPACT_ATOMS: atom_id res chain seq x y z
N MET A 1 -25.91 -5.77 37.78
CA MET A 1 -24.45 -5.56 37.89
C MET A 1 -23.76 -6.73 37.19
N ALA A 2 -23.45 -6.59 35.91
CA ALA A 2 -22.74 -7.63 35.16
C ALA A 2 -21.24 -7.50 35.47
N HIS A 3 -20.63 -8.59 35.93
CA HIS A 3 -19.20 -8.65 36.22
C HIS A 3 -18.40 -8.28 34.98
N ASN A 4 -17.76 -7.11 35.03
CA ASN A 4 -16.71 -6.71 34.10
C ASN A 4 -15.46 -7.48 34.52
N SER A 5 -15.34 -8.76 34.11
CA SER A 5 -14.10 -9.50 34.28
C SER A 5 -13.06 -8.84 33.39
N GLU A 6 -12.14 -8.07 33.97
CA GLU A 6 -10.98 -7.58 33.25
C GLU A 6 -10.32 -8.76 32.54
N LEU A 7 -10.23 -8.69 31.21
CA LEU A 7 -9.56 -9.71 30.42
C LEU A 7 -8.13 -9.83 30.94
N MET A 8 -7.80 -10.94 31.61
CA MET A 8 -6.42 -11.22 32.03
C MET A 8 -5.60 -11.58 30.79
N VAL A 9 -5.10 -10.55 30.11
CA VAL A 9 -4.17 -10.66 29.00
C VAL A 9 -2.75 -10.78 29.56
N ASP A 10 -2.03 -11.84 29.20
CA ASP A 10 -0.61 -11.97 29.55
C ASP A 10 0.20 -10.88 28.81
N PRO A 11 0.87 -9.94 29.52
CA PRO A 11 1.59 -8.84 28.89
C PRO A 11 2.82 -9.30 28.07
N ARG A 12 3.32 -10.52 28.29
CA ARG A 12 4.47 -11.04 27.54
C ARG A 12 4.04 -11.50 26.16
N SER A 13 3.00 -12.32 26.10
CA SER A 13 2.51 -12.98 24.88
C SER A 13 1.36 -12.26 24.18
N GLY A 14 0.62 -11.41 24.90
CA GLY A 14 -0.67 -10.85 24.47
C GLY A 14 -1.82 -11.86 24.55
N PHE A 15 -1.60 -13.06 25.07
CA PHE A 15 -2.60 -14.13 25.09
C PHE A 15 -3.58 -13.99 26.26
N CYS A 16 -4.87 -14.12 25.98
CA CYS A 16 -5.92 -14.19 26.99
C CYS A 16 -6.45 -15.62 27.13
N ARG A 17 -6.24 -16.23 28.31
CA ARG A 17 -6.63 -17.62 28.57
C ARG A 17 -8.14 -17.85 28.55
N SER A 18 -8.93 -16.83 28.85
CA SER A 18 -10.40 -16.97 28.97
C SER A 18 -11.10 -17.19 27.62
N ASN A 19 -10.50 -16.72 26.52
CA ASN A 19 -11.11 -16.74 25.19
C ASN A 19 -10.17 -17.24 24.06
N SER A 20 -8.94 -17.59 24.42
CA SER A 20 -7.88 -18.04 23.52
C SER A 20 -7.57 -17.06 22.38
N ILE A 21 -7.56 -15.76 22.69
CA ILE A 21 -7.23 -14.68 21.75
C ILE A 21 -5.88 -14.08 22.11
N PHE A 22 -5.08 -13.78 21.09
CA PHE A 22 -3.89 -12.95 21.17
C PHE A 22 -4.28 -11.51 20.83
N TYR A 23 -4.13 -10.60 21.78
CA TYR A 23 -4.37 -9.17 21.59
C TYR A 23 -3.07 -8.46 21.23
N SER A 24 -3.16 -7.44 20.38
CA SER A 24 -2.01 -6.59 20.10
C SER A 24 -1.46 -5.97 21.38
N LYS A 25 -0.13 -5.99 21.50
CA LYS A 25 0.62 -5.31 22.57
C LYS A 25 0.89 -3.84 22.25
N ARG A 26 0.51 -3.39 21.05
CA ARG A 26 0.68 -2.01 20.63
C ARG A 26 -0.49 -1.16 21.08
N ARG A 27 -0.25 0.13 21.29
CA ARG A 27 -1.28 1.08 21.65
C ARG A 27 -2.39 1.07 20.57
N PRO A 28 -3.66 0.86 20.91
CA PRO A 28 -4.75 0.92 19.94
C PRO A 28 -4.82 2.27 19.24
N LEU A 29 -5.12 2.25 17.96
CA LEU A 29 -5.34 3.44 17.15
C LEU A 29 -6.84 3.69 17.01
N SER A 30 -7.25 4.93 17.26
CA SER A 30 -8.65 5.36 17.15
C SER A 30 -8.96 5.76 15.71
N LEU A 31 -10.01 5.17 15.14
CA LEU A 31 -10.54 5.58 13.84
C LEU A 31 -11.26 6.94 13.96
N PRO A 32 -11.37 7.72 12.88
CA PRO A 32 -12.15 8.95 12.87
C PRO A 32 -13.61 8.68 13.26
N GLN A 33 -14.15 9.51 14.16
CA GLN A 33 -15.56 9.41 14.59
C GLN A 33 -16.55 9.85 13.50
N ASN A 34 -16.12 10.73 12.59
CA ASN A 34 -16.94 11.13 11.46
C ASN A 34 -17.06 9.96 10.47
N GLU A 35 -18.21 9.29 10.43
CA GLU A 35 -18.48 8.20 9.50
C GLU A 35 -18.49 8.65 8.03
N PHE A 36 -18.70 9.94 7.75
CA PHE A 36 -18.71 10.53 6.41
C PHE A 36 -17.35 11.14 6.05
N ILE A 37 -16.30 10.32 6.10
CA ILE A 37 -14.95 10.71 5.67
C ILE A 37 -14.36 9.60 4.79
N ASP A 38 -13.92 9.97 3.60
CA ASP A 38 -13.13 9.10 2.74
C ASP A 38 -11.64 9.14 3.15
N VAL A 39 -10.88 8.18 2.63
CA VAL A 39 -9.45 8.07 2.96
C VAL A 39 -8.62 9.24 2.42
N ALA A 40 -8.97 9.84 1.28
CA ALA A 40 -8.23 10.98 0.74
C ALA A 40 -8.43 12.22 1.61
N THR A 41 -9.67 12.53 2.02
CA THR A 41 -9.97 13.59 2.99
C THR A 41 -9.33 13.32 4.35
N PHE A 42 -9.31 12.06 4.81
CA PHE A 42 -8.62 11.70 6.04
C PHE A 42 -7.12 12.02 5.95
N ILE A 43 -6.45 11.65 4.87
CA ILE A 43 -5.02 11.91 4.68
C ILE A 43 -4.75 13.42 4.57
N SER A 44 -5.52 14.16 3.78
CA SER A 44 -5.32 15.60 3.58
C SER A 44 -5.59 16.45 4.83
N SER A 45 -6.42 15.95 5.75
CA SER A 45 -6.66 16.60 7.04
C SER A 45 -5.48 16.51 8.02
N ARG A 46 -4.46 15.71 7.72
CA ARG A 46 -3.29 15.54 8.58
C ARG A 46 -2.31 16.71 8.37
N PRO A 47 -1.64 17.18 9.44
CA PRO A 47 -0.61 18.17 9.29
C PRO A 47 0.57 17.59 8.50
N HIS A 48 0.89 18.21 7.37
CA HIS A 48 2.09 17.87 6.59
C HIS A 48 3.14 18.95 6.82
N GLN A 49 4.29 18.56 7.37
CA GLN A 49 5.45 19.46 7.53
C GLN A 49 6.47 19.29 6.40
N GLY A 50 6.37 18.20 5.63
CA GLY A 50 7.28 17.92 4.51
C GLY A 50 7.03 18.84 3.31
N LYS A 51 8.11 19.20 2.60
CA LYS A 51 8.03 20.01 1.38
C LYS A 51 7.77 19.17 0.13
N THR A 52 8.46 18.03 -0.02
CA THR A 52 8.38 17.17 -1.21
C THR A 52 7.66 15.87 -0.86
N ALA A 53 6.60 15.53 -1.59
CA ALA A 53 5.87 14.28 -1.42
C ALA A 53 6.49 13.17 -2.28
N PHE A 54 6.62 13.42 -3.60
CA PHE A 54 7.09 12.41 -4.54
C PHE A 54 8.26 12.92 -5.39
N ILE A 55 9.18 12.02 -5.70
CA ILE A 55 10.27 12.24 -6.65
C ILE A 55 10.27 11.10 -7.65
N ASP A 56 10.19 11.40 -8.93
CA ASP A 56 10.40 10.42 -9.99
C ASP A 56 11.91 10.14 -10.10
N ALA A 57 12.32 8.89 -9.89
CA ALA A 57 13.74 8.53 -9.80
C ALA A 57 14.49 8.78 -11.12
N ALA A 58 13.85 8.47 -12.24
CA ALA A 58 14.45 8.53 -13.57
C ALA A 58 14.62 9.99 -14.05
N THR A 59 13.58 10.81 -13.91
CA THR A 59 13.56 12.19 -14.40
C THR A 59 14.00 13.23 -13.37
N GLY A 60 13.92 12.89 -12.08
CA GLY A 60 14.12 13.83 -10.99
C GLY A 60 12.96 14.82 -10.77
N ARG A 61 11.85 14.68 -11.51
CA ARG A 61 10.63 15.48 -11.32
C ARG A 61 10.14 15.33 -9.89
N ARG A 62 9.81 16.45 -9.25
CA ARG A 62 9.34 16.50 -7.86
C ARG A 62 7.92 17.02 -7.81
N LEU A 63 7.10 16.42 -6.94
CA LEU A 63 5.81 16.95 -6.55
C LEU A 63 5.85 17.29 -5.07
N THR A 64 5.51 18.54 -4.74
CA THR A 64 5.27 18.95 -3.36
C THR A 64 3.95 18.40 -2.85
N PHE A 65 3.75 18.42 -1.54
CA PHE A 65 2.44 18.08 -0.96
C PHE A 65 1.32 18.96 -1.52
N THR A 66 1.59 20.25 -1.73
CA THR A 66 0.64 21.19 -2.34
C THR A 66 0.33 20.81 -3.79
N ASP A 67 1.33 20.43 -4.58
CA ASP A 67 1.12 19.99 -5.97
C ASP A 67 0.24 18.74 -6.02
N VAL A 68 0.47 17.78 -5.12
CA VAL A 68 -0.32 16.54 -5.02
C VAL A 68 -1.79 16.87 -4.71
N TRP A 69 -2.06 17.66 -3.67
CA TRP A 69 -3.44 17.93 -3.27
C TRP A 69 -4.19 18.80 -4.27
N ARG A 70 -3.53 19.79 -4.87
CA ARG A 70 -4.11 20.56 -5.98
C ARG A 70 -4.45 19.65 -7.16
N ALA A 71 -3.54 18.74 -7.52
CA ALA A 71 -3.78 17.77 -8.58
C ALA A 71 -4.96 16.82 -8.26
N VAL A 72 -5.08 16.37 -7.01
CA VAL A 72 -6.20 15.54 -6.56
C VAL A 72 -7.54 16.28 -6.72
N ASP A 73 -7.60 17.56 -6.35
CA ASP A 73 -8.82 18.37 -6.49
C ASP A 73 -9.18 18.63 -7.97
N SER A 74 -8.18 18.90 -8.81
CA SER A 74 -8.38 19.10 -10.26
C SER A 74 -8.83 17.82 -10.96
N VAL A 75 -8.15 16.70 -10.69
CA VAL A 75 -8.45 15.41 -11.33
C VAL A 75 -9.80 14.87 -10.86
N SER A 76 -10.13 14.97 -9.57
CA SER A 76 -11.47 14.58 -9.09
C SER A 76 -12.58 15.43 -9.72
N SER A 77 -12.37 16.74 -9.91
CA SER A 77 -13.32 17.60 -10.64
C SER A 77 -13.52 17.12 -12.09
N CYS A 78 -12.43 16.81 -12.80
CA CYS A 78 -12.49 16.31 -14.18
C CYS A 78 -13.22 14.96 -14.26
N LEU A 79 -12.94 14.03 -13.35
CA LEU A 79 -13.61 12.73 -13.29
C LEU A 79 -15.11 12.89 -13.02
N SER A 80 -15.49 13.80 -12.12
CA SER A 80 -16.90 14.11 -11.88
C SER A 80 -17.59 14.68 -13.13
N GLU A 81 -16.91 15.53 -13.91
CA GLU A 81 -17.42 16.05 -15.19
C GLU A 81 -17.55 14.96 -16.26
N LEU A 82 -16.65 13.97 -16.26
CA LEU A 82 -16.75 12.76 -17.09
C LEU A 82 -17.87 11.81 -16.65
N GLY A 83 -18.61 12.14 -15.59
CA GLY A 83 -19.75 11.35 -15.12
C GLY A 83 -19.40 10.30 -14.10
N ILE A 84 -18.16 10.23 -13.60
CA ILE A 84 -17.78 9.27 -12.54
C ILE A 84 -18.50 9.62 -11.24
N ARG A 85 -19.11 8.63 -10.60
CA ARG A 85 -19.88 8.74 -9.37
C ARG A 85 -19.43 7.73 -8.32
N LYS A 86 -19.98 7.88 -7.12
CA LYS A 86 -19.76 6.94 -6.02
C LYS A 86 -20.16 5.51 -6.43
N GLY A 87 -19.28 4.55 -6.14
CA GLY A 87 -19.48 3.13 -6.47
C GLY A 87 -19.02 2.72 -7.87
N ASP A 88 -18.74 3.66 -8.77
CA ASP A 88 -18.15 3.34 -10.08
C ASP A 88 -16.76 2.73 -9.91
N VAL A 89 -16.46 1.69 -10.67
CA VAL A 89 -15.16 1.02 -10.61
C VAL A 89 -14.20 1.61 -11.65
N ILE A 90 -13.01 2.00 -11.22
CA ILE A 90 -11.97 2.58 -12.07
C ILE A 90 -10.76 1.63 -12.07
N LEU A 91 -10.34 1.21 -13.26
CA LEU A 91 -9.20 0.31 -13.44
C LEU A 91 -7.91 1.11 -13.65
N LEU A 92 -6.86 0.78 -12.90
CA LEU A 92 -5.51 1.27 -13.11
C LEU A 92 -4.64 0.16 -13.70
N LEU A 93 -4.22 0.33 -14.95
CA LEU A 93 -3.27 -0.51 -15.68
C LEU A 93 -2.00 0.34 -15.96
N THR A 94 -1.17 0.54 -14.95
CA THR A 94 0.05 1.36 -15.07
C THR A 94 1.15 0.84 -14.15
N PRO A 95 2.43 0.97 -14.54
CA PRO A 95 3.54 0.81 -13.61
C PRO A 95 3.47 1.87 -12.51
N ASN A 96 4.38 1.75 -11.54
CA ASN A 96 4.60 2.79 -10.53
C ASN A 96 4.93 4.12 -11.21
N SER A 97 4.37 5.20 -10.69
CA SER A 97 4.72 6.56 -11.06
C SER A 97 4.34 7.51 -9.93
N ILE A 98 4.90 8.72 -9.95
CA ILE A 98 4.52 9.80 -9.03
C ILE A 98 3.04 10.24 -9.18
N PHE A 99 2.38 9.82 -10.26
CA PHE A 99 0.99 10.15 -10.55
C PHE A 99 0.00 9.08 -10.08
N PHE A 100 0.46 7.85 -9.86
CA PHE A 100 -0.37 6.76 -9.35
C PHE A 100 -1.11 7.15 -8.06
N PRO A 101 -0.47 7.79 -7.05
CA PRO A 101 -1.14 8.24 -5.84
C PRO A 101 -2.22 9.30 -6.11
N ILE A 102 -1.98 10.21 -7.07
CA ILE A 102 -2.92 11.28 -7.44
C ILE A 102 -4.21 10.67 -7.98
N VAL A 103 -4.10 9.73 -8.93
CA VAL A 103 -5.27 9.03 -9.48
C VAL A 103 -6.03 8.30 -8.37
N CYS A 104 -5.31 7.58 -7.50
CA CYS A 104 -5.95 6.85 -6.41
C CYS A 104 -6.75 7.78 -5.50
N LEU A 105 -6.13 8.85 -5.01
CA LEU A 105 -6.77 9.79 -4.10
C LEU A 105 -7.93 10.53 -4.76
N SER A 106 -7.83 10.84 -6.06
CA SER A 106 -8.89 11.51 -6.84
C SER A 106 -10.12 10.62 -7.05
N VAL A 107 -9.90 9.33 -7.32
CA VAL A 107 -11.00 8.36 -7.47
C VAL A 107 -11.68 8.13 -6.12
N LEU A 108 -10.89 7.95 -5.06
CA LEU A 108 -11.39 7.68 -3.71
C LEU A 108 -12.12 8.88 -3.10
N SER A 109 -11.73 10.11 -3.41
CA SER A 109 -12.44 11.31 -2.93
C SER A 109 -13.85 11.45 -3.53
N LEU A 110 -14.11 10.81 -4.67
CA LEU A 110 -15.44 10.70 -5.29
C LEU A 110 -16.27 9.55 -4.72
N GLY A 111 -15.69 8.70 -3.86
CA GLY A 111 -16.31 7.45 -3.42
C GLY A 111 -16.39 6.39 -4.53
N ALA A 112 -15.65 6.58 -5.62
CA ALA A 112 -15.47 5.57 -6.64
C ALA A 112 -14.45 4.52 -6.17
N VAL A 113 -14.53 3.32 -6.75
CA VAL A 113 -13.76 2.14 -6.34
C VAL A 113 -12.54 1.98 -7.24
N ILE A 114 -11.38 1.77 -6.64
CA ILE A 114 -10.16 1.44 -7.38
C ILE A 114 -10.04 -0.07 -7.56
N THR A 115 -9.81 -0.51 -8.80
CA THR A 115 -9.21 -1.81 -9.08
C THR A 115 -7.90 -1.62 -9.83
N THR A 116 -6.94 -2.50 -9.61
CA THR A 116 -5.60 -2.41 -10.21
C THR A 116 -5.24 -3.75 -10.83
N THR A 117 -4.45 -3.72 -11.91
CA THR A 117 -3.93 -4.93 -12.55
C THR A 117 -2.43 -4.80 -12.77
N ASN A 118 -1.72 -5.92 -12.73
CA ASN A 118 -0.31 -5.96 -13.05
C ASN A 118 -0.11 -5.58 -14.54
N PRO A 119 0.73 -4.58 -14.85
CA PRO A 119 1.09 -4.21 -16.22
C PRO A 119 1.66 -5.36 -17.06
N LEU A 120 2.21 -6.39 -16.43
CA LEU A 120 2.75 -7.57 -17.11
C LEU A 120 1.67 -8.60 -17.48
N ASN A 121 0.45 -8.48 -16.97
CA ASN A 121 -0.64 -9.37 -17.32
C ASN A 121 -0.92 -9.35 -18.83
N THR A 122 -1.35 -10.49 -19.34
CA THR A 122 -1.78 -10.66 -20.72
C THR A 122 -3.13 -9.98 -20.97
N PRO A 123 -3.47 -9.61 -22.21
CA PRO A 123 -4.79 -9.07 -22.54
C PRO A 123 -5.95 -9.98 -22.08
N ARG A 124 -5.74 -11.31 -22.11
CA ARG A 124 -6.74 -12.29 -21.64
C ARG A 124 -6.97 -12.20 -20.13
N GLU A 125 -5.91 -12.07 -19.33
CA GLU A 125 -6.02 -11.93 -17.87
C GLU A 125 -6.66 -10.60 -17.49
N ILE A 126 -6.26 -9.51 -18.17
CA ILE A 126 -6.85 -8.19 -17.99
C ILE A 126 -8.34 -8.23 -18.36
N GLY A 127 -8.70 -8.84 -19.48
CA GLY A 127 -10.10 -8.99 -19.92
C GLY A 127 -10.96 -9.75 -18.91
N LYS A 128 -10.43 -10.82 -18.29
CA LYS A 128 -11.14 -11.53 -17.20
C LYS A 128 -11.42 -10.60 -16.02
N GLN A 129 -10.43 -9.83 -15.59
CA GLN A 129 -10.60 -8.88 -14.49
C GLN A 129 -11.59 -7.76 -14.86
N ILE A 130 -11.58 -7.27 -16.10
CA ILE A 130 -12.56 -6.28 -16.59
C ILE A 130 -13.98 -6.84 -16.51
N VAL A 131 -14.19 -8.09 -16.92
CA VAL A 131 -15.51 -8.74 -16.85
C VAL A 131 -15.99 -8.86 -15.40
N ASP A 132 -15.11 -9.21 -14.47
CA ASP A 132 -15.46 -9.42 -13.06
C ASP A 132 -15.64 -8.09 -12.30
N SER A 133 -14.73 -7.14 -12.49
CA SER A 133 -14.76 -5.83 -11.81
C SER A 133 -15.66 -4.77 -12.46
N LYS A 134 -16.06 -4.95 -13.73
CA LYS A 134 -16.93 -4.04 -14.50
C LYS A 134 -16.51 -2.56 -14.37
N PRO A 135 -15.25 -2.21 -14.67
CA PRO A 135 -14.81 -0.83 -14.61
C PRO A 135 -15.54 0.01 -15.65
N VAL A 136 -15.74 1.29 -15.35
CA VAL A 136 -16.37 2.28 -16.25
C VAL A 136 -15.33 3.16 -16.95
N LEU A 137 -14.08 3.18 -16.46
CA LEU A 137 -12.98 3.99 -16.98
C LEU A 137 -11.64 3.29 -16.67
N VAL A 138 -10.65 3.47 -17.53
CA VAL A 138 -9.29 2.95 -17.32
C VAL A 138 -8.24 4.05 -17.36
N PHE A 139 -7.37 4.08 -16.36
CA PHE A 139 -6.11 4.82 -16.41
C PHE A 139 -4.98 3.90 -16.86
N THR A 140 -4.24 4.28 -17.90
CA THR A 140 -3.15 3.46 -18.45
C THR A 140 -2.06 4.32 -19.11
N THR A 141 -0.95 3.71 -19.48
CA THR A 141 0.07 4.35 -20.34
C THR A 141 -0.19 4.05 -21.82
N GLN A 142 0.34 4.87 -22.71
CA GLN A 142 0.27 4.67 -24.16
C GLN A 142 0.80 3.29 -24.58
N SER A 143 1.87 2.81 -23.94
CA SER A 143 2.48 1.50 -24.19
C SER A 143 1.62 0.32 -23.74
N LEU A 144 0.73 0.52 -22.77
CA LEU A 144 -0.12 -0.54 -22.22
C LEU A 144 -1.55 -0.51 -22.79
N ALA A 145 -1.99 0.61 -23.35
CA ALA A 145 -3.30 0.76 -23.97
C ALA A 145 -3.65 -0.32 -25.03
N PRO A 146 -2.71 -0.83 -25.86
CA PRO A 146 -3.01 -1.94 -26.78
C PRO A 146 -3.48 -3.23 -26.09
N LYS A 147 -3.24 -3.41 -24.79
CA LYS A 147 -3.75 -4.57 -24.03
C LYS A 147 -5.24 -4.48 -23.71
N LEU A 148 -5.85 -3.31 -23.92
CA LEU A 148 -7.27 -3.02 -23.66
C LEU A 148 -8.13 -3.07 -24.93
N THR A 149 -7.52 -3.30 -26.10
CA THR A 149 -8.22 -3.43 -27.38
C THR A 149 -9.32 -4.47 -27.28
N GLY A 150 -10.58 -4.06 -27.52
CA GLY A 150 -11.77 -4.91 -27.42
C GLY A 150 -12.59 -4.75 -26.14
N SER A 151 -12.15 -3.94 -25.16
CA SER A 151 -12.93 -3.66 -23.94
C SER A 151 -13.98 -2.55 -24.09
N ASN A 152 -13.89 -1.71 -25.14
CA ASN A 152 -14.72 -0.51 -25.35
C ASN A 152 -14.74 0.47 -24.15
N LEU A 153 -13.78 0.38 -23.23
CA LEU A 153 -13.71 1.27 -22.08
C LEU A 153 -13.06 2.60 -22.47
N PRO A 154 -13.57 3.74 -21.97
CA PRO A 154 -12.90 5.01 -22.12
C PRO A 154 -11.56 4.99 -21.38
N ILE A 155 -10.54 5.57 -22.01
CA ILE A 155 -9.16 5.58 -21.53
C ILE A 155 -8.72 7.00 -21.16
N VAL A 156 -8.12 7.13 -19.98
CA VAL A 156 -7.31 8.29 -19.61
C VAL A 156 -5.84 7.89 -19.60
N LEU A 157 -5.02 8.60 -20.38
CA LEU A 157 -3.59 8.34 -20.42
C LEU A 157 -2.87 8.97 -19.23
N MET A 158 -1.96 8.23 -18.59
CA MET A 158 -1.17 8.71 -17.44
C MET A 158 -0.15 9.80 -17.80
N GLY A 159 0.26 9.91 -19.07
CA GLY A 159 1.18 10.93 -19.60
C GLY A 159 0.52 11.78 -20.68
N GLU A 160 1.30 12.64 -21.34
CA GLU A 160 0.77 13.56 -22.37
C GLU A 160 0.04 12.85 -23.51
N HIS A 161 -1.01 13.52 -24.00
CA HIS A 161 -1.84 13.07 -25.11
C HIS A 161 -1.10 13.23 -26.44
N SER A 162 -0.18 12.32 -26.77
CA SER A 162 0.48 12.30 -28.08
C SER A 162 -0.18 11.28 -29.01
N ASN A 163 -0.89 11.78 -30.04
CA ASN A 163 -1.40 11.08 -31.23
C ASN A 163 -1.62 9.56 -31.09
N TYR A 164 -2.38 9.13 -30.08
CA TYR A 164 -2.68 7.71 -29.91
C TYR A 164 -3.84 7.34 -30.83
N HIS A 165 -3.53 6.61 -31.90
CA HIS A 165 -4.50 6.07 -32.86
C HIS A 165 -4.43 4.55 -32.85
N ALA A 166 -5.04 3.89 -31.85
CA ALA A 166 -5.02 2.43 -31.79
C ALA A 166 -6.32 1.81 -31.27
N GLY A 167 -7.47 2.30 -31.77
CA GLY A 167 -8.75 1.60 -31.66
C GLY A 167 -9.39 1.57 -30.27
N ALA A 168 -8.91 2.38 -29.33
CA ALA A 168 -9.55 2.63 -28.05
C ALA A 168 -9.92 4.11 -27.91
N GLU A 169 -11.05 4.40 -27.27
CA GLU A 169 -11.53 5.77 -27.06
C GLU A 169 -10.71 6.43 -25.94
N VAL A 170 -9.77 7.30 -26.32
CA VAL A 170 -9.05 8.13 -25.36
C VAL A 170 -9.87 9.38 -25.09
N VAL A 171 -10.31 9.54 -23.83
CA VAL A 171 -11.16 10.66 -23.40
C VAL A 171 -10.37 11.80 -22.76
N GLY A 172 -9.06 11.62 -22.57
CA GLY A 172 -8.15 12.68 -22.11
C GLY A 172 -6.84 12.13 -21.54
N SER A 173 -6.04 13.03 -20.97
CA SER A 173 -4.83 12.67 -20.22
C SER A 173 -4.82 13.22 -18.80
N LEU A 174 -4.13 12.51 -17.90
CA LEU A 174 -3.97 12.92 -16.51
C LEU A 174 -3.23 14.26 -16.38
N GLU A 175 -2.22 14.50 -17.20
CA GLU A 175 -1.48 15.76 -17.15
C GLU A 175 -2.35 16.96 -17.55
N GLU A 176 -3.26 16.80 -18.51
CA GLU A 176 -4.25 17.84 -18.84
C GLU A 176 -5.22 18.07 -17.68
N MET A 177 -5.72 17.00 -17.06
CA MET A 177 -6.60 17.10 -15.88
C MET A 177 -5.92 17.84 -14.72
N MET A 178 -4.63 17.55 -14.46
CA MET A 178 -3.84 18.20 -13.41
C MET A 178 -3.59 19.69 -13.67
N ARG A 179 -3.60 20.15 -14.93
CA ARG A 179 -3.42 21.56 -15.30
C ARG A 179 -4.70 22.39 -15.17
N ARG A 180 -5.87 21.76 -15.07
CA ARG A 180 -7.14 22.48 -14.91
C ARG A 180 -7.26 23.06 -13.50
N GLU A 181 -7.88 24.23 -13.40
CA GLU A 181 -8.22 24.78 -12.09
C GLU A 181 -9.30 23.93 -11.40
N PRO A 182 -9.14 23.63 -10.09
CA PRO A 182 -10.19 22.95 -9.34
C PRO A 182 -11.50 23.73 -9.41
N SER A 183 -12.60 23.03 -9.65
CA SER A 183 -13.92 23.66 -9.79
C SER A 183 -14.43 24.34 -8.50
N GLY A 184 -13.82 24.03 -7.35
CA GLY A 184 -14.27 24.42 -6.01
C GLY A 184 -15.58 23.76 -5.58
N LYS A 185 -16.26 23.03 -6.48
CA LYS A 185 -17.50 22.30 -6.20
C LYS A 185 -17.16 20.90 -5.76
N ARG A 186 -17.29 20.62 -4.46
CA ARG A 186 -17.25 19.24 -3.97
C ARG A 186 -18.43 18.45 -4.53
N VAL A 187 -18.20 17.19 -4.86
CA VAL A 187 -19.25 16.26 -5.28
C VAL A 187 -20.30 16.17 -4.17
N GLY A 188 -21.58 16.26 -4.54
CA GLY A 188 -22.69 16.35 -3.59
C GLY A 188 -22.94 15.06 -2.80
N GLU A 189 -22.43 13.93 -3.28
CA GLU A 189 -22.57 12.63 -2.63
C GLU A 189 -21.57 12.46 -1.49
N ARG A 190 -22.06 12.16 -0.29
CA ARG A 190 -21.21 11.89 0.86
C ARG A 190 -20.64 10.48 0.78
N VAL A 191 -19.32 10.39 0.88
CA VAL A 191 -18.59 9.12 1.06
C VAL A 191 -18.60 8.75 2.54
N ASN A 192 -18.98 7.51 2.83
CA ASN A 192 -18.99 6.89 4.13
C ASN A 192 -17.77 5.96 4.28
N GLN A 193 -17.24 5.84 5.49
CA GLN A 193 -16.12 4.96 5.79
C GLN A 193 -16.40 3.49 5.40
N GLU A 194 -17.64 3.02 5.44
CA GLU A 194 -18.02 1.65 5.06
C GLU A 194 -18.19 1.47 3.55
N ASP A 195 -18.15 2.53 2.74
CA ASP A 195 -18.20 2.39 1.29
C ASP A 195 -16.96 1.65 0.77
N THR A 196 -17.15 0.89 -0.30
CA THR A 196 -16.06 0.19 -0.97
C THR A 196 -15.08 1.21 -1.54
N ALA A 197 -13.80 1.03 -1.21
CA ALA A 197 -12.71 1.87 -1.70
C ALA A 197 -11.86 1.12 -2.73
N THR A 198 -11.60 -0.18 -2.50
CA THR A 198 -10.78 -0.99 -3.42
C THR A 198 -11.39 -2.35 -3.70
N LEU A 199 -11.13 -2.83 -4.92
CA LEU A 199 -11.39 -4.17 -5.40
C LEU A 199 -10.09 -4.74 -5.98
N LEU A 200 -9.30 -5.40 -5.14
CA LEU A 200 -7.97 -5.90 -5.51
C LEU A 200 -7.97 -7.41 -5.70
N TYR A 201 -7.29 -7.89 -6.72
CA TYR A 201 -7.30 -9.31 -7.06
C TYR A 201 -6.15 -10.06 -6.35
N SER A 202 -6.51 -11.11 -5.63
CA SER A 202 -5.61 -11.99 -4.88
C SER A 202 -5.79 -13.42 -5.36
N SER A 203 -4.69 -14.17 -5.51
CA SER A 203 -4.77 -15.61 -5.80
C SER A 203 -5.39 -16.43 -4.65
N GLY A 204 -5.49 -15.84 -3.45
CA GLY A 204 -6.04 -16.50 -2.26
C GLY A 204 -5.35 -17.83 -1.93
N THR A 205 -6.04 -18.69 -1.16
CA THR A 205 -5.54 -19.99 -0.72
C THR A 205 -6.05 -21.18 -1.55
N THR A 206 -6.96 -20.97 -2.51
CA THR A 206 -7.80 -22.05 -3.08
C THR A 206 -8.11 -21.98 -4.59
N GLY A 207 -7.38 -21.21 -5.42
CA GLY A 207 -7.50 -21.31 -6.89
C GLY A 207 -7.49 -20.00 -7.67
N ALA A 208 -8.52 -19.77 -8.49
CA ALA A 208 -8.64 -18.60 -9.36
C ALA A 208 -8.61 -17.29 -8.57
N SER A 209 -8.04 -16.24 -9.18
CA SER A 209 -7.91 -14.91 -8.56
C SER A 209 -9.28 -14.34 -8.21
N LYS A 210 -9.46 -13.84 -6.98
CA LYS A 210 -10.73 -13.33 -6.46
C LYS A 210 -10.62 -11.86 -6.09
N GLY A 211 -11.69 -11.11 -6.26
CA GLY A 211 -11.75 -9.68 -5.94
C GLY A 211 -11.93 -9.46 -4.44
N VAL A 212 -10.89 -8.96 -3.76
CA VAL A 212 -10.90 -8.57 -2.35
C VAL A 212 -11.45 -7.15 -2.21
N VAL A 213 -12.53 -7.02 -1.45
CA VAL A 213 -13.24 -5.75 -1.24
C VAL A 213 -12.77 -5.10 0.06
N SER A 214 -12.13 -3.94 -0.02
CA SER A 214 -11.77 -3.14 1.17
C SER A 214 -12.56 -1.83 1.19
N SER A 215 -12.98 -1.42 2.38
CA SER A 215 -13.66 -0.14 2.63
C SER A 215 -12.69 1.02 2.80
N HIS A 216 -13.21 2.26 2.77
CA HIS A 216 -12.45 3.42 3.22
C HIS A 216 -11.97 3.27 4.68
N ARG A 217 -12.79 2.69 5.56
CA ARG A 217 -12.44 2.39 6.95
C ARG A 217 -11.22 1.49 7.04
N ASN A 218 -11.16 0.44 6.21
CA ASN A 218 -10.02 -0.48 6.18
C ASN A 218 -8.74 0.24 5.76
N LEU A 219 -8.81 1.09 4.73
CA LEU A 219 -7.66 1.88 4.28
C LEU A 219 -7.24 2.93 5.32
N ILE A 220 -8.18 3.64 5.94
CA ILE A 220 -7.90 4.61 7.02
C ILE A 220 -7.19 3.92 8.18
N ALA A 221 -7.68 2.77 8.62
CA ALA A 221 -7.06 1.96 9.67
C ALA A 221 -5.62 1.55 9.30
N MET A 222 -5.39 1.15 8.05
CA MET A 222 -4.05 0.79 7.57
C MET A 222 -3.13 2.01 7.49
N VAL A 223 -3.61 3.13 6.97
CA VAL A 223 -2.87 4.40 6.92
C VAL A 223 -2.46 4.80 8.34
N GLN A 224 -3.34 4.71 9.33
CA GLN A 224 -3.00 5.00 10.72
C GLN A 224 -1.93 4.02 11.25
N THR A 225 -2.04 2.73 10.94
CA THR A 225 -1.03 1.72 11.30
C THR A 225 0.33 2.10 10.74
N ILE A 226 0.39 2.49 9.46
CA ILE A 226 1.62 2.90 8.79
C ILE A 226 2.17 4.19 9.41
N VAL A 227 1.34 5.21 9.62
CA VAL A 227 1.78 6.47 10.22
C VAL A 227 2.28 6.26 11.64
N SER A 228 1.61 5.44 12.45
CA SER A 228 2.08 5.10 13.81
C SER A 228 3.41 4.34 13.81
N ARG A 229 3.69 3.59 12.74
CA ARG A 229 4.92 2.80 12.58
C ARG A 229 6.12 3.66 12.17
N PHE A 230 5.87 4.70 11.38
CA PHE A 230 6.91 5.55 10.81
C PHE A 230 6.86 7.00 11.29
N SER A 231 6.03 7.32 12.29
CA SER A 231 6.01 8.64 12.93
C SER A 231 7.37 8.89 13.58
N SER A 232 8.17 9.77 12.99
CA SER A 232 9.57 9.93 13.35
C SER A 232 9.74 10.86 14.55
N GLU A 233 10.33 10.32 15.62
CA GLU A 233 11.17 11.09 16.54
C GLU A 233 12.53 11.44 15.88
N ASP A 234 12.86 10.79 14.75
CA ASP A 234 14.17 10.80 14.07
C ASP A 234 14.31 11.79 12.88
N GLY A 235 13.38 12.73 12.70
CA GLY A 235 13.42 13.76 11.64
C GLY A 235 12.84 13.32 10.27
N GLU A 236 13.18 14.06 9.20
CA GLU A 236 12.67 13.82 7.84
C GLU A 236 13.12 12.45 7.29
N GLN A 237 12.18 11.68 6.75
CA GLN A 237 12.42 10.37 6.14
C GLN A 237 12.19 10.40 4.63
N THR A 238 13.15 9.86 3.88
CA THR A 238 13.03 9.60 2.44
C THR A 238 12.94 8.10 2.21
N PHE A 239 11.86 7.65 1.58
CA PHE A 239 11.62 6.26 1.22
C PHE A 239 11.90 6.04 -0.26
N ILE A 240 12.29 4.81 -0.62
CA ILE A 240 12.26 4.36 -2.01
C ILE A 240 11.02 3.51 -2.22
N CYS A 241 10.31 3.70 -3.33
CA CYS A 241 9.24 2.82 -3.77
C CYS A 241 9.67 2.02 -5.00
N THR A 242 10.05 0.77 -4.78
CA THR A 242 10.24 -0.26 -5.82
C THR A 242 9.15 -1.32 -5.80
N VAL A 243 8.34 -1.35 -4.73
CA VAL A 243 7.21 -2.28 -4.57
C VAL A 243 6.07 -1.84 -5.49
N PRO A 244 5.42 -2.77 -6.22
CA PRO A 244 4.35 -2.40 -7.13
C PRO A 244 3.12 -1.81 -6.41
N MET A 245 2.73 -0.59 -6.78
CA MET A 245 1.57 0.13 -6.25
C MET A 245 0.23 -0.47 -6.68
N PHE A 246 0.21 -1.33 -7.71
CA PHE A 246 -0.97 -2.11 -8.07
C PHE A 246 -1.23 -3.29 -7.11
N HIS A 247 -0.32 -3.60 -6.18
CA HIS A 247 -0.58 -4.53 -5.08
C HIS A 247 -0.85 -3.79 -3.78
N ILE A 248 -1.60 -4.41 -2.86
CA ILE A 248 -2.02 -3.77 -1.60
C ILE A 248 -0.85 -3.16 -0.81
N TYR A 249 0.32 -3.79 -0.82
CA TYR A 249 1.48 -3.28 -0.10
C TYR A 249 1.94 -1.95 -0.70
N GLY A 250 2.13 -1.89 -2.02
CA GLY A 250 2.51 -0.66 -2.68
C GLY A 250 1.44 0.43 -2.57
N LEU A 251 0.17 0.05 -2.74
CA LEU A 251 -0.98 0.96 -2.64
C LEU A 251 -1.10 1.58 -1.25
N ALA A 252 -1.23 0.75 -0.21
CA ALA A 252 -1.44 1.24 1.15
C ALA A 252 -0.21 1.97 1.69
N ALA A 253 1.00 1.47 1.44
CA ALA A 253 2.23 2.08 1.95
C ALA A 253 2.61 3.34 1.17
N PHE A 254 2.78 3.24 -0.15
CA PHE A 254 3.45 4.30 -0.92
C PHE A 254 2.49 5.23 -1.65
N ALA A 255 1.28 4.80 -1.99
CA ALA A 255 0.27 5.70 -2.54
C ALA A 255 -0.52 6.47 -1.46
N MET A 256 -0.47 6.02 -0.19
CA MET A 256 -1.26 6.60 0.90
C MET A 256 -0.46 6.82 2.19
N GLY A 257 0.05 5.76 2.81
CA GLY A 257 0.61 5.81 4.16
C GLY A 257 1.82 6.72 4.33
N MET A 258 2.78 6.68 3.40
CA MET A 258 3.96 7.56 3.41
C MET A 258 3.60 9.03 3.13
N LEU A 259 2.58 9.26 2.30
CA LEU A 259 2.04 10.61 2.10
C LEU A 259 1.39 11.10 3.41
N ALA A 260 0.62 10.24 4.08
CA ALA A 260 -0.02 10.56 5.35
C ALA A 260 0.96 10.80 6.51
N SER A 261 2.18 10.24 6.45
CA SER A 261 3.25 10.48 7.43
C SER A 261 4.06 11.75 7.13
N GLY A 262 3.84 12.40 5.99
CA GLY A 262 4.62 13.57 5.57
C GLY A 262 6.02 13.24 5.05
N SER A 263 6.26 11.98 4.66
CA SER A 263 7.56 11.52 4.17
C SER A 263 7.73 11.79 2.67
N THR A 264 8.98 11.89 2.21
CA THR A 264 9.30 11.93 0.77
C THR A 264 9.42 10.52 0.22
N VAL A 265 8.82 10.25 -0.94
CA VAL A 265 8.92 8.96 -1.62
C VAL A 265 9.58 9.12 -3.00
N VAL A 266 10.71 8.45 -3.19
CA VAL A 266 11.39 8.31 -4.47
C VAL A 266 10.81 7.12 -5.21
N VAL A 267 10.08 7.35 -6.30
CA VAL A 267 9.34 6.33 -7.04
C VAL A 267 10.16 5.83 -8.22
N LEU A 268 10.37 4.51 -8.28
CA LEU A 268 10.89 3.82 -9.45
C LEU A 268 9.73 3.11 -10.14
N SER A 269 9.72 3.11 -11.47
CA SER A 269 8.65 2.49 -12.26
C SER A 269 8.56 0.98 -12.07
N ARG A 270 9.70 0.34 -11.81
CA ARG A 270 9.87 -1.07 -11.52
C ARG A 270 11.15 -1.28 -10.71
N PHE A 271 11.31 -2.47 -10.12
CA PHE A 271 12.55 -2.83 -9.46
C PHE A 271 13.67 -3.09 -10.49
N GLU A 272 14.76 -2.33 -10.37
CA GLU A 272 16.05 -2.58 -11.00
C GLU A 272 17.15 -2.27 -9.96
N MET A 273 18.06 -3.21 -9.71
CA MET A 273 19.01 -3.12 -8.59
C MET A 273 19.91 -1.88 -8.67
N ASP A 274 20.53 -1.63 -9.83
CA ASP A 274 21.43 -0.49 -10.01
C ASP A 274 20.69 0.85 -9.95
N GLU A 275 19.46 0.92 -10.48
CA GLU A 275 18.62 2.14 -10.40
C GLU A 275 18.19 2.42 -8.96
N MET A 276 17.82 1.38 -8.20
CA MET A 276 17.51 1.51 -6.78
C MET A 276 18.73 2.01 -5.99
N LEU A 277 19.89 1.38 -6.13
CA LEU A 277 21.10 1.74 -5.39
C LEU A 277 21.61 3.15 -5.74
N SER A 278 21.59 3.52 -7.02
CA SER A 278 21.92 4.88 -7.46
C SER A 278 20.92 5.92 -6.93
N SER A 279 19.63 5.58 -6.87
CA SER A 279 18.60 6.44 -6.27
C SER A 279 18.77 6.60 -4.76
N ILE A 280 19.17 5.54 -4.04
CA ILE A 280 19.49 5.64 -2.61
C ILE A 280 20.60 6.66 -2.40
N SER A 281 21.67 6.56 -3.19
CA SER A 281 22.81 7.49 -3.09
C SER A 281 22.43 8.92 -3.47
N LYS A 282 21.76 9.11 -4.61
CA LYS A 282 21.37 10.42 -5.15
C LYS A 282 20.38 11.17 -4.26
N TYR A 283 19.36 10.48 -3.74
CA TYR A 283 18.27 11.08 -2.98
C TYR A 283 18.38 10.86 -1.47
N ARG A 284 19.48 10.26 -1.02
CA ARG A 284 19.77 9.97 0.39
C ARG A 284 18.63 9.20 1.07
N ALA A 285 18.12 8.18 0.40
CA ALA A 285 17.01 7.40 0.91
C ALA A 285 17.39 6.67 2.21
N THR A 286 16.45 6.61 3.15
CA THR A 286 16.67 6.12 4.51
C THR A 286 16.10 4.72 4.73
N CYS A 287 15.09 4.33 3.94
CA CYS A 287 14.38 3.08 4.09
C CYS A 287 13.91 2.52 2.73
N PRO A 288 14.62 1.54 2.16
CA PRO A 288 14.17 0.79 1.00
C PRO A 288 13.32 -0.42 1.46
N PRO A 289 12.16 -0.65 0.82
CA PRO A 289 11.46 -1.91 0.92
C PRO A 289 12.18 -2.96 0.07
N LEU A 290 12.43 -4.13 0.65
CA LEU A 290 13.13 -5.24 0.02
C LEU A 290 12.31 -6.52 0.17
N VAL A 291 12.68 -7.52 -0.61
CA VAL A 291 12.21 -8.91 -0.48
C VAL A 291 13.42 -9.81 -0.26
N PRO A 292 13.25 -11.03 0.29
CA PRO A 292 14.40 -11.89 0.64
C PRO A 292 15.43 -12.10 -0.48
N PRO A 293 15.05 -12.31 -1.76
CA PRO A 293 16.03 -12.43 -2.84
C PRO A 293 16.93 -11.20 -3.03
N ILE A 294 16.39 -9.99 -2.81
CA ILE A 294 17.15 -8.74 -2.93
C ILE A 294 18.14 -8.62 -1.75
N LEU A 295 17.70 -8.96 -0.54
CA LEU A 295 18.58 -8.99 0.65
C LEU A 295 19.77 -9.94 0.46
N VAL A 296 19.52 -11.16 -0.05
CA VAL A 296 20.58 -12.12 -0.39
C VAL A 296 21.59 -11.51 -1.37
N ALA A 297 21.11 -10.88 -2.44
CA ALA A 297 21.98 -10.24 -3.43
C ALA A 297 22.81 -9.09 -2.82
N LEU A 298 22.23 -8.28 -1.94
CA LEU A 298 22.93 -7.22 -1.22
C LEU A 298 24.03 -7.78 -0.31
N VAL A 299 23.77 -8.88 0.40
CA VAL A 299 24.78 -9.55 1.24
C VAL A 299 25.93 -10.10 0.41
N HIS A 300 25.62 -10.87 -0.64
CA HIS A 300 26.63 -11.51 -1.48
C HIS A 300 27.51 -10.50 -2.25
N SER A 301 26.95 -9.35 -2.63
CA SER A 301 27.65 -8.34 -3.44
C SER A 301 28.05 -7.09 -2.66
N ALA A 302 28.03 -7.15 -1.32
CA ALA A 302 28.16 -5.97 -0.45
C ALA A 302 29.40 -5.12 -0.76
N ASP A 303 30.57 -5.74 -0.91
CA ASP A 303 31.83 -5.01 -1.10
C ASP A 303 31.85 -4.26 -2.44
N LYS A 304 31.35 -4.90 -3.51
CA LYS A 304 31.21 -4.28 -4.84
C LYS A 304 30.18 -3.15 -4.82
N ILE A 305 29.04 -3.35 -4.16
CA ILE A 305 27.97 -2.36 -4.05
C ILE A 305 28.46 -1.12 -3.31
N LYS A 306 29.12 -1.30 -2.16
CA LYS A 306 29.64 -0.20 -1.34
C LYS A 306 30.79 0.56 -1.98
N ALA A 307 31.57 -0.10 -2.84
CA ALA A 307 32.60 0.58 -3.63
C ALA A 307 32.00 1.50 -4.71
N LYS A 308 30.79 1.22 -5.18
CA LYS A 308 30.12 1.96 -6.27
C LYS A 308 29.11 3.01 -5.77
N TYR A 309 28.45 2.77 -4.63
CA TYR A 309 27.32 3.58 -4.16
C TYR A 309 27.50 4.03 -2.71
N ASP A 310 27.24 5.32 -2.43
CA ASP A 310 27.12 5.82 -1.06
C ASP A 310 25.74 5.44 -0.48
N LEU A 311 25.74 4.52 0.48
CA LEU A 311 24.53 4.01 1.15
C LEU A 311 24.44 4.45 2.62
N ASN A 312 25.26 5.40 3.06
CA ASN A 312 25.33 5.81 4.47
C ASN A 312 24.07 6.51 5.00
N SER A 313 23.15 6.89 4.10
CA SER A 313 21.85 7.45 4.47
C SER A 313 20.86 6.40 4.98
N LEU A 314 21.09 5.11 4.70
CA LEU A 314 20.23 4.03 5.12
C LEU A 314 20.21 3.90 6.65
N ARG A 315 19.00 3.84 7.22
CA ARG A 315 18.76 3.65 8.65
C ARG A 315 18.04 2.34 8.95
N SER A 316 17.17 1.93 8.03
CA SER A 316 16.41 0.68 8.14
C SER A 316 16.07 0.14 6.77
N THR A 317 15.62 -1.10 6.71
CA THR A 317 14.98 -1.71 5.54
C THR A 317 13.84 -2.58 5.99
N LEU A 318 12.80 -2.69 5.16
CA LEU A 318 11.68 -3.59 5.40
C LEU A 318 11.79 -4.82 4.49
N SER A 319 11.70 -6.02 5.06
CA SER A 319 11.43 -7.26 4.32
C SER A 319 9.99 -7.71 4.55
N GLY A 320 9.31 -8.16 3.49
CA GLY A 320 7.95 -8.68 3.59
C GLY A 320 7.59 -9.61 2.44
N GLY A 321 6.45 -10.28 2.57
CA GLY A 321 5.90 -11.17 1.54
C GLY A 321 6.47 -12.59 1.51
N ALA A 322 7.65 -12.83 2.11
CA ALA A 322 8.21 -14.16 2.28
C ALA A 322 9.10 -14.24 3.54
N PRO A 323 9.28 -15.45 4.12
CA PRO A 323 10.17 -15.64 5.26
C PRO A 323 11.62 -15.25 4.95
N LEU A 324 12.30 -14.68 5.94
CA LEU A 324 13.72 -14.34 5.87
C LEU A 324 14.53 -15.28 6.77
N SER A 325 15.58 -15.90 6.23
CA SER A 325 16.40 -16.84 6.99
C SER A 325 17.31 -16.12 7.99
N LYS A 326 17.71 -16.82 9.05
CA LYS A 326 18.63 -16.30 10.05
C LYS A 326 19.96 -15.87 9.42
N GLU A 327 20.48 -16.68 8.49
CA GLU A 327 21.75 -16.47 7.82
C GLU A 327 21.75 -15.17 7.00
N VAL A 328 20.64 -14.86 6.34
CA VAL A 328 20.50 -13.61 5.58
C VAL A 328 20.43 -12.40 6.52
N ILE A 329 19.71 -12.52 7.65
CA ILE A 329 19.62 -11.45 8.66
C ILE A 329 21.00 -11.16 9.26
N GLU A 330 21.73 -12.19 9.68
CA GLU A 330 23.07 -12.06 10.26
C GLU A 330 24.07 -11.52 9.23
N GLY A 331 24.08 -12.07 8.02
CA GLY A 331 24.97 -11.60 6.95
C GLY A 331 24.68 -10.15 6.55
N PHE A 332 23.42 -9.73 6.52
CA PHE A 332 23.08 -8.33 6.25
C PHE A 332 23.46 -7.43 7.41
N ALA A 333 23.24 -7.84 8.67
CA ALA A 333 23.67 -7.05 9.83
C ALA A 333 25.19 -6.88 9.89
N GLU A 334 25.97 -7.90 9.51
CA GLU A 334 27.42 -7.81 9.40
C GLU A 334 27.84 -6.85 8.27
N LYS A 335 27.22 -6.97 7.09
CA LYS A 335 27.53 -6.13 5.95
C LYS A 335 26.96 -4.72 6.05
N TYR A 336 25.89 -4.47 6.79
CA TYR A 336 25.24 -3.15 6.89
C TYR A 336 24.88 -2.84 8.35
N PRO A 337 25.88 -2.67 9.25
CA PRO A 337 25.67 -2.65 10.70
C PRO A 337 24.86 -1.45 11.21
N SER A 338 24.78 -0.36 10.43
CA SER A 338 23.97 0.82 10.75
C SER A 338 22.50 0.69 10.30
N VAL A 339 22.14 -0.36 9.58
CA VAL A 339 20.83 -0.52 8.94
C VAL A 339 20.01 -1.58 9.68
N LYS A 340 18.92 -1.16 10.30
CA LYS A 340 17.98 -2.08 10.97
C LYS A 340 17.18 -2.87 9.92
N ILE A 341 17.18 -4.20 10.00
CA ILE A 341 16.27 -5.02 9.21
C ILE A 341 14.97 -5.18 9.99
N LEU A 342 13.86 -4.79 9.38
CA LEU A 342 12.51 -4.95 9.93
C LEU A 342 11.72 -5.89 9.02
N GLN A 343 10.79 -6.64 9.58
CA GLN A 343 9.94 -7.59 8.87
C GLN A 343 8.46 -7.18 8.96
N GLY A 344 7.66 -7.66 8.02
CA GLY A 344 6.21 -7.49 8.01
C GLY A 344 5.50 -8.69 7.41
N TYR A 345 4.40 -9.09 8.05
CA TYR A 345 3.44 -10.04 7.54
C TYR A 345 2.13 -9.33 7.20
N GLY A 346 1.61 -9.61 6.02
CA GLY A 346 0.39 -8.98 5.54
C GLY A 346 -0.21 -9.72 4.36
N LEU A 347 -1.49 -9.46 4.13
CA LEU A 347 -2.32 -10.06 3.10
C LEU A 347 -3.11 -8.94 2.40
N THR A 348 -3.59 -9.23 1.19
CA THR A 348 -4.58 -8.37 0.51
C THR A 348 -5.84 -8.25 1.36
N GLU A 349 -6.26 -9.38 1.94
CA GLU A 349 -7.44 -9.56 2.78
C GLU A 349 -7.32 -8.85 4.14
N SER A 350 -6.11 -8.50 4.58
CA SER A 350 -5.86 -7.67 5.78
C SER A 350 -5.55 -6.21 5.46
N THR A 351 -5.81 -5.79 4.21
CA THR A 351 -5.51 -4.45 3.68
C THR A 351 -4.03 -4.07 3.84
N GLY A 352 -3.13 -5.05 3.90
CA GLY A 352 -1.71 -4.85 4.20
C GLY A 352 -1.27 -5.50 5.51
N ILE A 353 -0.62 -4.73 6.39
CA ILE A 353 0.19 -5.24 7.52
C ILE A 353 -0.69 -5.76 8.68
N GLY A 354 -0.69 -7.08 8.89
CA GLY A 354 -1.29 -7.73 10.05
C GLY A 354 -0.36 -7.85 11.26
N ALA A 355 0.93 -8.05 11.00
CA ALA A 355 1.99 -8.09 12.02
C ALA A 355 3.31 -7.55 11.47
N SER A 356 4.17 -7.03 12.34
CA SER A 356 5.46 -6.45 11.95
C SER A 356 6.46 -6.43 13.08
N THR A 357 7.74 -6.30 12.77
CA THR A 357 8.73 -5.83 13.74
C THR A 357 8.91 -4.32 13.56
N ASP A 358 8.82 -3.57 14.64
CA ASP A 358 8.93 -2.10 14.61
C ASP A 358 10.15 -1.58 15.38
N SER A 359 10.88 -2.46 16.06
CA SER A 359 12.12 -2.13 16.78
C SER A 359 13.25 -3.12 16.46
N LEU A 360 14.48 -2.71 16.77
CA LEU A 360 15.65 -3.60 16.65
C LEU A 360 15.58 -4.78 17.64
N GLU A 361 14.95 -4.57 18.81
CA GLU A 361 14.75 -5.66 19.78
C GLU A 361 13.81 -6.72 19.21
N GLU A 362 12.71 -6.29 18.58
CA GLU A 362 11.77 -7.20 17.92
C GLU A 362 12.42 -7.93 16.76
N SER A 363 13.24 -7.25 15.94
CA SER A 363 13.86 -7.87 14.76
C SER A 363 14.98 -8.85 15.07
N ARG A 364 15.57 -8.79 16.26
CA ARG A 364 16.57 -9.78 16.74
C ARG A 364 15.97 -11.16 17.06
N ARG A 365 14.65 -11.30 17.06
CA ARG A 365 13.97 -12.60 17.22
C ARG A 365 13.88 -13.30 15.87
N TYR A 366 14.89 -14.10 15.53
CA TYR A 366 14.94 -14.80 14.23
C TYR A 366 13.68 -15.65 13.98
N GLY A 367 13.19 -15.63 12.74
CA GLY A 367 11.97 -16.32 12.32
C GLY A 367 10.65 -15.63 12.72
N THR A 368 10.70 -14.51 13.44
CA THR A 368 9.49 -13.75 13.78
C THR A 368 8.93 -12.99 12.58
N ALA A 369 7.60 -12.96 12.45
CA ALA A 369 6.89 -11.95 11.66
C ALA A 369 6.61 -10.66 12.46
N GLY A 370 6.96 -10.67 13.75
CA GLY A 370 6.81 -9.58 14.69
C GLY A 370 5.50 -9.62 15.48
N LEU A 371 5.12 -8.48 16.05
CA LEU A 371 3.91 -8.34 16.87
C LEU A 371 2.71 -7.96 16.00
N LEU A 372 1.51 -8.26 16.49
CA LEU A 372 0.26 -7.83 15.86
C LEU A 372 0.22 -6.31 15.70
N SER A 373 -0.28 -5.83 14.56
CA SER A 373 -0.54 -4.41 14.32
C SER A 373 -1.45 -3.81 15.42
N PRO A 374 -1.41 -2.49 15.66
CA PRO A 374 -2.35 -1.84 16.57
C PRO A 374 -3.81 -2.19 16.25
N SER A 375 -4.62 -2.38 17.30
CA SER A 375 -6.05 -2.72 17.16
C SER A 375 -6.33 -4.04 16.40
N MET A 376 -5.33 -4.93 16.31
CA MET A 376 -5.46 -6.27 15.71
C MET A 376 -5.46 -7.34 16.79
N ASP A 377 -6.36 -8.30 16.64
CA ASP A 377 -6.43 -9.53 17.41
C ASP A 377 -6.10 -10.72 16.53
N ALA A 378 -5.61 -11.79 17.14
CA ALA A 378 -5.38 -13.04 16.45
C ALA A 378 -5.84 -14.26 17.24
N LYS A 379 -6.06 -15.35 16.53
CA LYS A 379 -6.24 -16.69 17.08
C LYS A 379 -5.39 -17.66 16.28
N ILE A 380 -4.81 -18.64 16.96
CA ILE A 380 -4.17 -19.79 16.31
C ILE A 380 -5.15 -20.94 16.39
N VAL A 381 -5.48 -21.55 15.25
CA VAL A 381 -6.51 -22.58 15.13
C VAL A 381 -5.91 -23.85 14.56
N ASP A 382 -6.15 -24.99 15.20
CA ASP A 382 -5.80 -26.28 14.61
C ASP A 382 -6.68 -26.54 13.36
N PRO A 383 -6.09 -26.70 12.15
CA PRO A 383 -6.88 -26.83 10.92
C PRO A 383 -7.77 -28.07 10.86
N GLY A 384 -7.40 -29.15 11.58
CA GLY A 384 -8.16 -30.40 11.57
C GLY A 384 -9.37 -30.38 12.49
N SER A 385 -9.22 -29.82 13.69
CA SER A 385 -10.24 -29.83 14.74
C SER A 385 -10.98 -28.50 14.93
N GLY A 386 -10.48 -27.40 14.36
CA GLY A 386 -11.00 -26.05 14.57
C GLY A 386 -10.79 -25.52 15.99
N LYS A 387 -10.00 -26.22 16.83
CA LYS A 387 -9.75 -25.81 18.21
C LYS A 387 -8.76 -24.65 18.27
N ALA A 388 -9.06 -23.68 19.14
CA ALA A 388 -8.13 -22.61 19.45
C ALA A 388 -6.92 -23.16 20.24
N LEU A 389 -5.73 -22.80 19.80
CA LEU A 389 -4.44 -23.21 20.35
C LEU A 389 -3.86 -22.11 21.24
N THR A 390 -2.97 -22.51 22.15
CA THR A 390 -2.31 -21.62 23.13
C THR A 390 -0.93 -21.17 22.64
N VAL A 391 -0.24 -20.36 23.46
CA VAL A 391 1.14 -19.93 23.24
C VAL A 391 2.06 -21.14 22.92
N ASN A 392 2.96 -20.98 21.96
CA ASN A 392 3.93 -21.98 21.49
C ASN A 392 3.33 -23.22 20.80
N GLN A 393 2.10 -23.12 20.29
CA GLN A 393 1.50 -24.16 19.44
C GLN A 393 1.34 -23.66 18.00
N THR A 394 1.54 -24.54 17.03
CA THR A 394 1.44 -24.23 15.59
C THR A 394 0.05 -24.57 15.06
N GLY A 395 -0.54 -23.64 14.30
CA GLY A 395 -1.82 -23.80 13.63
C GLY A 395 -2.04 -22.68 12.60
N GLU A 396 -3.25 -22.59 12.07
CA GLU A 396 -3.66 -21.53 11.16
C GLU A 396 -3.83 -20.20 11.92
N LEU A 397 -3.28 -19.12 11.36
CA LEU A 397 -3.39 -17.77 11.90
C LEU A 397 -4.70 -17.11 11.42
N TRP A 398 -5.59 -16.81 12.34
CA TRP A 398 -6.79 -16.01 12.07
C TRP A 398 -6.60 -14.61 12.63
N LEU A 399 -6.92 -13.60 11.82
CA LEU A 399 -6.80 -12.19 12.20
C LEU A 399 -8.17 -11.53 12.28
N ARG A 400 -8.33 -10.63 13.25
CA ARG A 400 -9.52 -9.77 13.40
C ARG A 400 -9.06 -8.36 13.75
N GLY A 401 -9.51 -7.39 12.97
CA GLY A 401 -9.18 -5.99 13.21
C GLY A 401 -9.81 -5.06 12.16
N PRO A 402 -9.67 -3.75 12.33
CA PRO A 402 -10.30 -2.76 11.46
C PRO A 402 -9.73 -2.75 10.03
N THR A 403 -8.60 -3.42 9.77
CA THR A 403 -8.00 -3.51 8.43
C THR A 403 -8.44 -4.77 7.68
N ILE A 404 -9.21 -5.68 8.28
CA ILE A 404 -9.70 -6.88 7.60
C ILE A 404 -10.76 -6.48 6.56
N MET A 405 -10.63 -7.00 5.34
CA MET A 405 -11.52 -6.75 4.20
C MET A 405 -13.00 -6.93 4.55
N LYS A 406 -13.88 -6.31 3.76
CA LYS A 406 -15.33 -6.52 3.85
C LYS A 406 -15.74 -7.93 3.40
N GLY A 407 -15.04 -8.45 2.40
CA GLY A 407 -15.35 -9.74 1.80
C GLY A 407 -14.67 -9.95 0.45
N ILE A 408 -15.06 -11.04 -0.20
CA ILE A 408 -14.56 -11.45 -1.52
C ILE A 408 -15.74 -11.44 -2.50
N ILE A 409 -15.53 -10.89 -3.70
CA ILE A 409 -16.41 -11.07 -4.84
C ILE A 409 -15.83 -12.18 -5.71
N SER A 410 -16.67 -13.16 -6.03
CA SER A 410 -16.44 -14.15 -7.07
C SER A 410 -17.74 -14.31 -7.85
N MET A 411 -17.73 -14.00 -9.14
CA MET A 411 -18.82 -14.39 -10.05
C MET A 411 -18.59 -15.77 -10.65
#